data_AF-A0A060T8F5-F1
#
_entry.id   AF-A0A060T8F5-F1
#
_cell.length_a   1.000
_cell.length_b   1.000
_cell.length_c   1.000
_cell.angle_alpha   90.00
_cell.angle_beta   90.00
_cell.angle_gamma   90.00
#
_symmetry.space_group_name_H-M   'P 1'
#
loop_
_entity.id
_entity.type
_entity.pdbx_description
1 polymer ?
#
loop_
_entity_poly.entity_id
_entity_poly.type
_entity_poly.pdbx_seq_one_letter_code
_entity_poly.pdbx_strand_id
1 'polypeptide(L)'
;MIRAAYGSVTRARESLTLRAPSFPTTAVDVRDKILWILYAWIGMFTDVFSFWTERVWGYVSTPTKESILRKQLDEAKSYHEWEELSYKLDSILGNDIWRQNPVSRKYDYRLISSRLKELVAARDNRNIELLMDRLRSGLLRNIGSIASTHLYNRAYSGTKLLIEDYINVVIQCLEYVERGGRPLTASASKIPNGGEPPSPRTYNKPMITRQRKLNFFSDTRQSFGSTALVLHGGSLFGLCHIGMIKTLFNQGLLPRIICGSTVGALVASLVCSCVDEEVYETLDNVSSEMSPLRQGYTDIKYHSVAEGVISSMCPPEILIFEQYIREKLGNMTFEEAYQRTGRILNIPVTPKTKPGQVAPPVPTLLNYLSSPNVVVWSAAQCSIGTGIIHKKVELLVKGLDGQLRPYLDANDIEYTPANQAVYADDRESPYTRLSELFNVNNYIVSVARPYFAPILLSDFKYRAAKSFKTRFLKLTRLELQYRLNQLSQWGLVPPMIQQWFVDGNIPAGFQVTVVPELPSLIRDIGKVFDSDNIKEKVDYWIKIGERSVWPVLNIIWARCAIEFVLDDLYHSRRKDELD
;
A
#
# COMPACT_ATOMS: atom_id res chain seq x y z
N MET A 1 -37.33 8.39 25.69
CA MET A 1 -38.09 8.86 24.51
C MET A 1 -39.52 9.33 24.81
N ILE A 2 -40.18 8.93 25.91
CA ILE A 2 -41.55 9.42 26.23
C ILE A 2 -41.55 10.72 27.07
N ARG A 3 -40.52 10.96 27.91
CA ARG A 3 -40.41 12.20 28.72
C ARG A 3 -40.06 13.47 27.93
N ALA A 4 -39.38 13.35 26.79
CA ALA A 4 -39.05 14.49 25.93
C ALA A 4 -40.26 15.00 25.11
N ALA A 5 -41.26 14.14 24.90
CA ALA A 5 -42.50 14.51 24.21
C ALA A 5 -43.46 15.32 25.10
N TYR A 6 -43.45 15.12 26.42
CA TYR A 6 -44.30 15.89 27.34
C TYR A 6 -43.80 17.32 27.57
N GLY A 7 -42.48 17.54 27.56
CA GLY A 7 -41.90 18.88 27.73
C GLY A 7 -42.06 19.82 26.53
N SER A 8 -42.31 19.29 25.33
CA SER A 8 -42.56 20.10 24.13
C SER A 8 -44.04 20.48 23.96
N VAL A 9 -44.97 19.70 24.54
CA VAL A 9 -46.41 20.00 24.48
C VAL A 9 -46.76 21.19 25.39
N THR A 10 -46.04 21.39 26.49
CA THR A 10 -46.24 22.56 27.37
C THR A 10 -45.67 23.84 26.75
N ARG A 11 -44.49 23.79 26.10
CA ARG A 11 -43.97 24.95 25.35
C ARG A 11 -44.78 25.31 24.11
N ALA A 12 -45.35 24.31 23.43
CA ALA A 12 -46.26 24.58 22.31
C ALA A 12 -47.53 25.31 22.77
N ARG A 13 -47.96 25.13 24.02
CA ARG A 13 -49.12 25.85 24.59
C ARG A 13 -48.83 27.32 24.87
N GLU A 14 -47.59 27.67 25.19
CA GLU A 14 -47.16 29.07 25.41
C GLU A 14 -46.83 29.80 24.10
N SER A 15 -46.37 29.09 23.05
CA SER A 15 -46.10 29.71 21.74
C SER A 15 -47.33 29.81 20.82
N LEU A 16 -48.46 29.18 21.18
CA LEU A 16 -49.73 29.25 20.45
C LEU A 16 -50.69 30.34 20.99
N THR A 17 -50.17 31.34 21.70
CA THR A 17 -50.88 32.63 21.78
C THR A 17 -50.72 33.33 20.43
N LEU A 18 -51.50 32.88 19.44
CA LEU A 18 -51.78 33.68 18.25
C LEU A 18 -52.26 35.04 18.75
N ARG A 19 -51.42 36.07 18.60
CA ARG A 19 -51.84 37.47 18.75
C ARG A 19 -53.01 37.63 17.79
N ALA A 20 -54.23 37.67 18.34
CA ALA A 20 -55.42 37.91 17.52
C ALA A 20 -55.20 39.25 16.81
N PRO A 21 -55.26 39.28 15.46
CA PRO A 21 -55.12 40.53 14.75
C PRO A 21 -56.28 41.43 15.17
N SER A 22 -55.96 42.62 15.67
CA SER A 22 -56.95 43.64 15.98
C SER A 22 -57.72 43.98 14.70
N PHE A 23 -59.01 43.67 14.67
CA PHE A 23 -59.89 44.03 13.55
C PHE A 23 -60.02 45.56 13.48
N PRO A 24 -59.66 46.20 12.35
CA PRO A 24 -59.98 47.61 12.15
C PRO A 24 -61.50 47.73 11.91
N THR A 25 -62.21 48.34 12.86
CA THR A 25 -63.63 48.68 12.73
C THR A 25 -63.79 50.01 11.98
N THR A 26 -63.59 49.98 10.67
CA THR A 26 -64.13 50.97 9.72
C THR A 26 -64.40 50.25 8.40
N ALA A 27 -65.34 50.74 7.60
CA ALA A 27 -65.77 50.11 6.36
C ALA A 27 -64.63 50.03 5.33
N VAL A 28 -63.85 48.96 5.43
CA VAL A 28 -62.76 48.62 4.53
C VAL A 28 -63.32 47.75 3.41
N ASP A 29 -62.98 48.15 2.18
CA ASP A 29 -63.49 47.64 0.91
C ASP A 29 -63.30 46.11 0.81
N VAL A 30 -64.23 45.40 0.17
CA VAL A 30 -64.23 43.92 0.09
C VAL A 30 -62.89 43.40 -0.49
N ARG A 31 -62.26 44.20 -1.36
CA ARG A 31 -60.95 43.93 -1.95
C ARG A 31 -59.83 43.83 -0.91
N ASP A 32 -59.82 44.70 0.09
CA ASP A 32 -58.76 44.77 1.09
C ASP A 32 -58.88 43.61 2.10
N LYS A 33 -60.11 43.14 2.37
CA LYS A 33 -60.34 41.90 3.14
C LYS A 33 -59.84 40.67 2.39
N ILE A 34 -60.06 40.59 1.07
CA ILE A 34 -59.55 39.49 0.24
C ILE A 34 -58.02 39.50 0.20
N LEU A 35 -57.39 40.67 0.06
CA LEU A 35 -55.93 40.82 0.11
C LEU A 35 -55.35 40.39 1.46
N TRP A 36 -56.01 40.75 2.57
CA TRP A 36 -55.57 40.34 3.91
C TRP A 36 -55.71 38.83 4.14
N ILE A 37 -56.79 38.21 3.65
CA ILE A 37 -56.96 36.75 3.69
C ILE A 37 -55.86 36.08 2.85
N LEU A 38 -55.59 36.55 1.63
CA LEU A 38 -54.50 36.04 0.80
C LEU A 38 -53.14 36.15 1.50
N TYR A 39 -52.86 37.30 2.12
CA TYR A 39 -51.63 37.51 2.90
C TYR A 39 -51.52 36.53 4.08
N ALA A 40 -52.61 36.31 4.82
CA ALA A 40 -52.64 35.34 5.93
C ALA A 40 -52.44 33.90 5.45
N TRP A 41 -53.02 33.52 4.31
CA TRP A 41 -52.83 32.20 3.69
C TRP A 41 -51.40 32.01 3.20
N ILE A 42 -50.82 33.00 2.54
CA ILE A 42 -49.41 32.97 2.11
C ILE A 42 -48.49 32.84 3.33
N GLY A 43 -48.74 33.63 4.38
CA GLY A 43 -48.00 33.55 5.65
C GLY A 43 -48.07 32.16 6.29
N MET A 44 -49.26 31.56 6.35
CA MET A 44 -49.43 30.20 6.86
C MET A 44 -48.67 29.17 6.03
N PHE A 45 -48.72 29.26 4.69
CA PHE A 45 -47.99 28.35 3.82
C PHE A 45 -46.47 28.52 3.93
N THR A 46 -45.97 29.76 4.05
CA THR A 46 -44.55 30.01 4.27
C THR A 46 -44.06 29.49 5.61
N ASP A 47 -44.87 29.61 6.67
CA ASP A 47 -44.53 29.09 8.00
C ASP A 47 -44.56 27.56 8.06
N VAL A 48 -45.52 26.94 7.39
CA VAL A 48 -45.57 25.47 7.27
C VAL A 48 -44.40 24.96 6.43
N PHE A 49 -44.09 25.64 5.31
CA PHE A 49 -42.95 25.28 4.48
C PHE A 49 -41.63 25.46 5.24
N SER A 50 -41.41 26.58 5.93
CA SER A 50 -40.21 26.82 6.73
C SER A 50 -40.07 25.76 7.83
N PHE A 51 -41.13 25.46 8.58
CA PHE A 51 -41.14 24.42 9.61
C PHE A 51 -40.75 23.04 9.07
N TRP A 52 -41.34 22.62 7.94
CA TRP A 52 -41.02 21.33 7.34
C TRP A 52 -39.62 21.33 6.71
N THR A 53 -39.17 22.44 6.11
CA THR A 53 -37.79 22.54 5.60
C THR A 53 -36.78 22.46 6.74
N GLU A 54 -36.97 23.15 7.85
CA GLU A 54 -36.09 23.06 9.03
C GLU A 54 -36.09 21.66 9.66
N ARG A 55 -37.25 21.00 9.71
CA ARG A 55 -37.36 19.66 10.30
C ARG A 55 -36.78 18.57 9.40
N VAL A 56 -37.01 18.65 8.10
CA VAL A 56 -36.42 17.76 7.10
C VAL A 56 -34.91 18.01 7.00
N TRP A 57 -34.49 19.28 7.01
CA TRP A 57 -33.07 19.65 7.05
C TRP A 57 -32.43 19.16 8.35
N GLY A 58 -33.08 19.29 9.51
CA GLY A 58 -32.60 18.77 10.78
C GLY A 58 -32.45 17.25 10.78
N TYR A 59 -33.43 16.51 10.24
CA TYR A 59 -33.37 15.05 10.14
C TYR A 59 -32.31 14.57 9.13
N VAL A 60 -32.17 15.25 7.99
CA VAL A 60 -31.14 14.94 6.98
C VAL A 60 -29.75 15.39 7.44
N SER A 61 -29.65 16.43 8.27
CA SER A 61 -28.38 16.97 8.78
C SER A 61 -27.90 16.31 10.06
N THR A 62 -28.74 15.55 10.79
CA THR A 62 -28.24 14.76 11.93
C THR A 62 -27.28 13.70 11.41
N PRO A 63 -25.98 13.77 11.75
CA PRO A 63 -25.02 12.80 11.26
C PRO A 63 -25.36 11.42 11.84
N THR A 64 -25.52 10.43 10.97
CA THR A 64 -25.70 9.04 11.38
C THR A 64 -24.47 8.55 12.15
N LYS A 65 -24.64 7.61 13.08
CA LYS A 65 -23.49 6.99 13.79
C LYS A 65 -22.43 6.46 12.81
N GLU A 66 -22.88 5.93 11.68
CA GLU A 66 -22.02 5.51 10.57
C GLU A 66 -21.19 6.67 9.98
N SER A 67 -21.79 7.83 9.72
CA SER A 67 -21.06 8.96 9.13
C SER A 67 -20.04 9.56 10.11
N ILE A 68 -20.36 9.56 11.41
CA ILE A 68 -19.44 9.97 12.49
C ILE A 68 -18.23 9.03 12.53
N LEU A 69 -18.45 7.71 12.56
CA LEU A 69 -17.36 6.72 12.60
C LEU A 69 -16.51 6.76 11.33
N ARG A 70 -17.11 6.96 10.16
CA ARG A 70 -16.36 7.12 8.91
C ARG A 70 -15.47 8.37 8.94
N LYS A 71 -15.95 9.47 9.52
CA LYS A 71 -15.15 10.68 9.71
C LYS A 71 -13.99 10.44 10.68
N GLN A 72 -14.25 9.76 11.80
CA GLN A 72 -13.21 9.36 12.76
C GLN A 72 -12.17 8.44 12.12
N LEU A 73 -12.61 7.50 11.27
CA LEU A 73 -11.72 6.60 10.53
C LEU A 73 -10.78 7.36 9.58
N ASP A 74 -11.30 8.38 8.87
CA ASP A 74 -10.50 9.24 7.99
C ASP A 74 -9.54 10.18 8.78
N GLU A 75 -9.85 10.46 10.05
CA GLU A 75 -9.05 11.31 10.95
C GLU A 75 -8.04 10.53 11.82
N ALA A 76 -8.12 9.20 11.88
CA ALA A 76 -7.31 8.33 12.72
C ALA A 76 -5.79 8.56 12.57
N LYS A 77 -5.07 8.62 13.70
CA LYS A 77 -3.64 8.97 13.73
C LYS A 77 -2.73 7.75 13.74
N SER A 78 -3.22 6.61 14.23
CA SER A 78 -2.47 5.37 14.32
C SER A 78 -3.24 4.22 13.68
N TYR A 79 -2.51 3.17 13.29
CA TYR A 79 -3.13 1.95 12.77
C TYR A 79 -4.04 1.27 13.81
N HIS A 80 -3.62 1.20 15.08
CA HIS A 80 -4.42 0.61 16.16
C HIS A 80 -5.76 1.32 16.35
N GLU A 81 -5.75 2.66 16.37
CA GLU A 81 -6.98 3.46 16.41
C GLU A 81 -7.87 3.20 15.18
N TRP A 82 -7.27 3.15 13.99
CA TRP A 82 -7.97 2.84 12.75
C TRP A 82 -8.61 1.44 12.79
N GLU A 83 -7.89 0.44 13.31
CA GLU A 83 -8.35 -0.93 13.44
C GLU A 83 -9.53 -1.03 14.42
N GLU A 84 -9.45 -0.43 15.61
CA GLU A 84 -10.57 -0.41 16.56
C GLU A 84 -11.84 0.23 15.97
N LEU A 85 -11.66 1.35 15.25
CA LEU A 85 -12.76 2.04 14.58
C LEU A 85 -13.33 1.19 13.44
N SER A 86 -12.48 0.41 12.75
CA SER A 86 -12.89 -0.53 11.70
C SER A 86 -13.82 -1.61 12.25
N TYR A 87 -13.50 -2.19 13.41
CA TYR A 87 -14.34 -3.20 14.08
C TYR A 87 -15.69 -2.61 14.51
N LYS A 88 -15.68 -1.41 15.11
CA LYS A 88 -16.91 -0.71 15.52
C LYS A 88 -17.81 -0.41 14.31
N LEU A 89 -17.21 0.02 13.20
CA LEU A 89 -17.93 0.31 11.96
C LEU A 89 -18.52 -0.97 11.35
N ASP A 90 -17.75 -2.06 11.32
CA ASP A 90 -18.21 -3.35 10.81
C ASP A 90 -19.38 -3.92 11.62
N SER A 91 -19.37 -3.77 12.95
CA SER A 91 -20.48 -4.20 13.80
C SER A 91 -21.78 -3.43 13.51
N ILE A 92 -21.70 -2.12 13.26
CA ILE A 92 -22.88 -1.32 12.89
C ILE A 92 -23.39 -1.68 11.48
N LEU A 93 -22.49 -2.01 10.56
CA LEU A 93 -22.84 -2.39 9.19
C LEU A 93 -23.30 -3.85 9.05
N GLY A 94 -23.13 -4.68 10.10
CA GLY A 94 -23.40 -6.12 10.07
C GLY A 94 -22.38 -6.91 9.23
N ASN A 95 -21.18 -6.35 9.03
CA ASN A 95 -20.10 -6.99 8.27
C ASN A 95 -19.42 -8.10 9.06
N ASP A 96 -19.43 -8.01 10.40
CA ASP A 96 -19.03 -9.05 11.34
C ASP A 96 -19.80 -10.37 11.11
N ILE A 97 -21.13 -10.31 10.98
CA ILE A 97 -21.98 -11.47 10.66
C ILE A 97 -21.59 -12.03 9.29
N TRP A 98 -21.27 -11.17 8.34
CA TRP A 98 -20.78 -11.62 7.03
C TRP A 98 -19.42 -12.32 7.14
N ARG A 99 -18.47 -11.84 7.97
CA ARG A 99 -17.17 -12.48 8.15
C ARG A 99 -17.31 -13.88 8.74
N GLN A 100 -18.23 -14.05 9.70
CA GLN A 100 -18.52 -15.34 10.33
C GLN A 100 -19.16 -16.35 9.38
N ASN A 101 -20.01 -15.91 8.44
CA ASN A 101 -20.61 -16.81 7.47
C ASN A 101 -19.57 -17.25 6.40
N PRO A 102 -19.18 -18.54 6.32
CA PRO A 102 -18.19 -18.98 5.34
C PRO A 102 -18.73 -18.94 3.91
N VAL A 103 -20.04 -19.02 3.68
CA VAL A 103 -20.61 -19.16 2.34
C VAL A 103 -20.43 -17.89 1.52
N SER A 104 -19.85 -18.03 0.33
CA SER A 104 -19.69 -16.95 -0.65
C SER A 104 -19.53 -17.53 -2.05
N ARG A 105 -19.93 -16.75 -3.07
CA ARG A 105 -19.68 -17.07 -4.49
C ARG A 105 -18.29 -16.61 -4.97
N LYS A 106 -17.59 -15.80 -4.16
CA LYS A 106 -16.31 -15.17 -4.54
C LYS A 106 -15.09 -16.06 -4.26
N TYR A 107 -15.25 -17.12 -3.48
CA TYR A 107 -14.22 -18.11 -3.20
C TYR A 107 -14.84 -19.48 -2.95
N ASP A 108 -14.06 -20.54 -3.16
CA ASP A 108 -14.52 -21.91 -2.93
C ASP A 108 -14.37 -22.30 -1.45
N TYR A 109 -15.37 -21.92 -0.65
CA TYR A 109 -15.39 -22.23 0.78
C TYR A 109 -15.42 -23.73 1.08
N ARG A 110 -15.91 -24.57 0.15
CA ARG A 110 -15.98 -26.03 0.34
C ARG A 110 -14.59 -26.64 0.20
N LEU A 111 -13.85 -26.23 -0.82
CA LEU A 111 -12.46 -26.63 -1.00
C LEU A 111 -11.62 -26.24 0.22
N ILE A 112 -11.71 -24.98 0.67
CA ILE A 112 -10.95 -24.50 1.83
C ILE A 112 -11.33 -25.25 3.11
N SER A 113 -12.63 -25.46 3.35
CA SER A 113 -13.08 -26.20 4.53
C SER A 113 -12.64 -27.68 4.52
N SER A 114 -12.68 -28.35 3.37
CA SER A 114 -12.17 -29.73 3.24
C SER A 114 -10.69 -29.80 3.56
N ARG A 115 -9.89 -28.93 2.95
CA ARG A 115 -8.44 -28.87 3.18
C ARG A 115 -8.08 -28.53 4.61
N LEU A 116 -8.81 -27.61 5.24
CA LEU A 116 -8.64 -27.28 6.65
C LEU A 116 -8.81 -28.52 7.52
N LYS A 117 -9.88 -29.29 7.30
CA LYS A 117 -10.15 -30.54 8.04
C LYS A 117 -9.06 -31.58 7.79
N GLU A 118 -8.58 -31.71 6.56
CA GLU A 118 -7.50 -32.64 6.22
C GLU A 118 -6.19 -32.29 6.92
N LEU A 119 -5.80 -31.01 6.94
CA LEU A 119 -4.58 -30.55 7.62
C LEU A 119 -4.67 -30.74 9.14
N VAL A 120 -5.81 -30.39 9.73
CA VAL A 120 -6.07 -30.60 11.16
C VAL A 120 -6.04 -32.09 11.49
N ALA A 121 -6.73 -32.93 10.72
CA ALA A 121 -6.72 -34.38 10.93
C ALA A 121 -5.31 -34.99 10.78
N ALA A 122 -4.51 -34.56 9.80
CA ALA A 122 -3.14 -35.02 9.61
C ALA A 122 -2.23 -34.62 10.79
N ARG A 123 -2.40 -33.40 11.31
CA ARG A 123 -1.69 -32.90 12.49
C ARG A 123 -2.09 -33.67 13.75
N ASP A 124 -3.37 -33.85 13.99
CA ASP A 124 -3.90 -34.49 15.20
C ASP A 124 -3.55 -35.99 15.23
N ASN A 125 -3.55 -36.66 14.07
CA ASN A 125 -3.06 -38.04 13.90
C ASN A 125 -1.52 -38.14 13.94
N ARG A 126 -0.80 -37.03 14.15
CA ARG A 126 0.67 -36.95 14.17
C ARG A 126 1.33 -37.57 12.94
N ASN A 127 0.67 -37.46 11.79
CA ASN A 127 1.19 -37.99 10.54
C ASN A 127 1.96 -36.93 9.76
N ILE A 128 3.21 -36.72 10.16
CA ILE A 128 4.05 -35.64 9.61
C ILE A 128 4.35 -35.86 8.11
N GLU A 129 4.52 -37.11 7.66
CA GLU A 129 4.79 -37.39 6.24
C GLU A 129 3.60 -36.99 5.36
N LEU A 130 2.39 -37.41 5.75
CA LEU A 130 1.17 -36.98 5.06
C LEU A 130 1.01 -35.46 5.10
N LEU A 131 1.35 -34.82 6.22
CA LEU A 131 1.28 -33.37 6.35
C LEU A 131 2.27 -32.67 5.40
N MET A 132 3.52 -33.12 5.34
CA MET A 132 4.52 -32.62 4.39
C MET A 132 4.05 -32.77 2.95
N ASP A 133 3.52 -33.95 2.58
CA ASP A 133 3.04 -34.20 1.24
C ASP A 133 1.88 -33.25 0.86
N ARG A 134 0.93 -33.03 1.78
CA ARG A 134 -0.23 -32.16 1.55
C ARG A 134 0.12 -30.67 1.50
N LEU A 135 1.09 -30.23 2.32
CA LEU A 135 1.61 -28.87 2.28
C LEU A 135 2.38 -28.64 0.98
N ARG A 136 3.31 -29.54 0.62
CA ARG A 136 4.09 -29.42 -0.61
C ARG A 136 3.21 -29.41 -1.87
N SER A 137 2.19 -30.25 -1.93
CA SER A 137 1.38 -30.40 -3.15
C SER A 137 0.25 -29.40 -3.29
N GLY A 138 -0.05 -28.59 -2.28
CA GLY A 138 -1.30 -27.81 -2.29
C GLY A 138 -1.23 -26.45 -1.63
N LEU A 139 -0.04 -25.93 -1.36
CA LEU A 139 0.17 -24.53 -1.04
C LEU A 139 0.22 -23.71 -2.33
N LEU A 140 -0.92 -23.10 -2.66
CA LEU A 140 -1.02 -22.10 -3.71
C LEU A 140 -1.49 -20.78 -3.10
N ARG A 141 -0.83 -19.68 -3.47
CA ARG A 141 -1.08 -18.35 -2.89
C ARG A 141 -2.54 -17.88 -3.02
N ASN A 142 -3.21 -18.26 -4.12
CA ASN A 142 -4.62 -17.92 -4.36
C ASN A 142 -5.50 -19.18 -4.52
N ILE A 143 -5.30 -20.19 -3.67
CA ILE A 143 -6.12 -21.39 -3.67
C ILE A 143 -7.61 -21.07 -3.48
N GLY A 144 -8.49 -21.59 -4.33
CA GLY A 144 -9.93 -21.35 -4.23
C GLY A 144 -10.34 -19.87 -4.28
N SER A 145 -9.50 -18.97 -4.82
CA SER A 145 -9.74 -17.51 -4.85
C SER A 145 -9.79 -16.80 -3.49
N ILE A 146 -9.07 -17.32 -2.48
CA ILE A 146 -9.00 -16.71 -1.13
C ILE A 146 -8.36 -15.31 -1.12
N ALA A 147 -7.54 -14.97 -2.11
CA ALA A 147 -6.86 -13.68 -2.22
C ALA A 147 -7.60 -12.69 -3.14
N SER A 148 -8.90 -12.93 -3.40
CA SER A 148 -9.72 -12.05 -4.23
C SER A 148 -10.07 -10.74 -3.51
N THR A 149 -9.80 -9.62 -4.17
CA THR A 149 -10.01 -8.25 -3.63
C THR A 149 -11.43 -8.00 -3.13
N HIS A 150 -12.43 -8.56 -3.81
CA HIS A 150 -13.84 -8.45 -3.45
C HIS A 150 -14.18 -8.91 -2.02
N LEU A 151 -13.41 -9.83 -1.44
CA LEU A 151 -13.61 -10.28 -0.06
C LEU A 151 -13.11 -9.23 0.94
N TYR A 152 -11.93 -8.66 0.67
CA TYR A 152 -11.27 -7.67 1.54
C TYR A 152 -11.89 -6.28 1.44
N ASN A 153 -12.81 -6.05 0.50
CA ASN A 153 -13.54 -4.79 0.36
C ASN A 153 -14.85 -4.75 1.13
N ARG A 154 -15.28 -5.88 1.72
CA ARG A 154 -16.60 -5.99 2.33
C ARG A 154 -16.59 -5.74 3.84
N ALA A 155 -15.54 -6.10 4.57
CA ALA A 155 -15.40 -5.81 6.00
C ALA A 155 -14.07 -5.11 6.34
N TYR A 156 -14.11 -3.93 6.95
CA TYR A 156 -12.92 -3.08 7.14
C TYR A 156 -11.84 -3.78 7.98
N SER A 157 -12.27 -4.57 8.95
CA SER A 157 -11.43 -5.30 9.90
C SER A 157 -10.78 -6.58 9.35
N GLY A 158 -11.17 -7.06 8.16
CA GLY A 158 -10.61 -8.33 7.65
C GLY A 158 -11.44 -9.01 6.57
N THR A 159 -11.23 -10.32 6.43
CA THR A 159 -11.93 -11.14 5.43
C THR A 159 -12.81 -12.17 6.13
N LYS A 160 -13.21 -13.22 5.41
CA LYS A 160 -13.91 -14.37 5.97
C LYS A 160 -13.03 -15.07 7.01
N LEU A 161 -13.60 -15.36 8.18
CA LEU A 161 -12.87 -16.06 9.25
C LEU A 161 -12.33 -17.41 8.79
N LEU A 162 -13.06 -18.14 7.94
CA LEU A 162 -12.58 -19.40 7.37
C LEU A 162 -11.25 -19.27 6.61
N ILE A 163 -11.00 -18.12 5.97
CA ILE A 163 -9.74 -17.87 5.24
C ILE A 163 -8.62 -17.58 6.23
N GLU A 164 -8.89 -16.75 7.24
CA GLU A 164 -7.95 -16.42 8.31
C GLU A 164 -7.55 -17.68 9.09
N ASP A 165 -8.53 -18.51 9.48
CA ASP A 165 -8.33 -19.81 10.13
C ASP A 165 -7.49 -20.76 9.27
N TYR A 166 -7.75 -20.81 7.96
CA TYR A 166 -6.97 -21.66 7.05
C TYR A 166 -5.50 -21.25 6.99
N ILE A 167 -5.22 -19.95 6.85
CA ILE A 167 -3.85 -19.44 6.81
C ILE A 167 -3.14 -19.72 8.13
N ASN A 168 -3.81 -19.46 9.26
CA ASN A 168 -3.26 -19.72 10.59
C ASN A 168 -2.97 -21.21 10.82
N VAL A 169 -3.86 -22.11 10.40
CA VAL A 169 -3.63 -23.56 10.51
C VAL A 169 -2.47 -24.00 9.63
N VAL A 170 -2.33 -23.46 8.42
CA VAL A 170 -1.18 -23.76 7.55
C VAL A 170 0.13 -23.34 8.23
N ILE A 171 0.18 -22.14 8.81
CA ILE A 171 1.35 -21.64 9.56
C ILE A 171 1.68 -22.58 10.72
N GLN A 172 0.68 -22.92 11.55
CA GLN A 172 0.85 -23.86 12.67
C GLN A 172 1.33 -25.25 12.20
N CYS A 173 0.87 -25.72 11.03
CA CYS A 173 1.30 -26.98 10.45
C CYS A 173 2.77 -26.91 9.99
N LEU A 174 3.23 -25.79 9.42
CA LEU A 174 4.64 -25.60 9.04
C LEU A 174 5.55 -25.60 10.28
N GLU A 175 5.17 -24.87 11.34
CA GLU A 175 5.86 -24.88 12.63
C GLU A 175 5.86 -26.27 13.29
N TYR A 176 4.77 -27.03 13.15
CA TYR A 176 4.69 -28.40 13.66
C TYR A 176 5.66 -29.35 12.93
N VAL A 177 5.80 -29.21 11.61
CA VAL A 177 6.79 -29.97 10.81
C VAL A 177 8.22 -29.60 11.23
N GLU A 178 8.48 -28.31 11.41
CA GLU A 178 9.76 -27.78 11.91
C GLU A 178 10.16 -28.49 13.21
N ARG A 179 9.29 -28.47 14.22
CA ARG A 179 9.52 -29.07 15.54
C ARG A 179 9.57 -30.60 15.53
N GLY A 180 9.39 -31.24 14.37
CA GLY A 180 9.42 -32.70 14.22
C GLY A 180 8.21 -33.39 14.82
N GLY A 181 7.06 -32.73 14.81
CA GLY A 181 5.81 -33.27 15.32
C GLY A 181 5.62 -33.13 16.82
N ARG A 182 6.42 -32.28 17.48
CA ARG A 182 6.20 -31.92 18.89
C ARG A 182 5.07 -30.88 18.99
N PRO A 183 4.14 -31.01 19.95
CA PRO A 183 3.07 -30.04 20.14
C PRO A 183 3.61 -28.61 20.38
N LEU A 184 2.85 -27.60 19.93
CA LEU A 184 3.22 -26.19 20.07
C LEU A 184 3.36 -25.75 21.55
N THR A 185 2.62 -26.40 22.45
CA THR A 185 2.56 -26.13 23.91
C THR A 185 3.65 -26.82 24.73
N ALA A 186 4.58 -27.54 24.11
CA ALA A 186 5.60 -28.31 24.83
C ALA A 186 6.80 -27.49 25.32
N SER A 187 6.81 -26.17 25.12
CA SER A 187 7.71 -25.26 25.85
C SER A 187 7.01 -24.82 27.14
N ALA A 188 7.55 -25.26 28.27
CA ALA A 188 7.25 -24.76 29.63
C ALA A 188 5.92 -25.18 30.30
N SER A 189 5.63 -26.48 30.40
CA SER A 189 4.94 -26.96 31.61
C SER A 189 5.80 -28.00 32.33
N LYS A 190 6.35 -27.59 33.48
CA LYS A 190 6.63 -28.53 34.57
C LYS A 190 5.33 -29.32 34.79
N ILE A 191 5.39 -30.63 34.62
CA ILE A 191 4.30 -31.55 34.90
C ILE A 191 3.93 -31.36 36.40
N PRO A 192 2.67 -30.99 36.76
CA PRO A 192 2.30 -30.82 38.17
C PRO A 192 2.07 -32.11 38.95
N ASN A 193 2.40 -33.28 38.42
CA ASN A 193 2.28 -34.55 39.13
C ASN A 193 3.34 -35.51 38.60
N GLY A 194 4.18 -36.04 39.49
CA GLY A 194 5.33 -36.91 39.20
C GLY A 194 4.99 -38.26 38.56
N GLY A 195 4.37 -38.25 37.38
CA GLY A 195 4.43 -39.35 36.44
C GLY A 195 5.69 -39.21 35.59
N GLU A 196 6.41 -40.32 35.44
CA GLU A 196 7.61 -40.40 34.61
C GLU A 196 7.37 -39.75 33.23
N PRO A 197 8.37 -39.04 32.67
CA PRO A 197 8.29 -38.64 31.28
C PRO A 197 8.03 -39.88 30.43
N PRO A 198 7.07 -39.85 29.48
CA PRO A 198 6.77 -41.01 28.65
C PRO A 198 8.08 -41.50 28.02
N SER A 199 8.44 -42.74 28.34
CA SER A 199 9.67 -43.38 27.90
C SER A 199 9.84 -43.21 26.38
N PRO A 200 11.06 -42.94 25.86
CA PRO A 200 11.29 -42.72 24.42
C PRO A 200 11.09 -43.98 23.55
N ARG A 201 10.54 -45.08 24.09
CA ARG A 201 10.52 -46.42 23.50
C ARG A 201 9.24 -46.80 22.73
N THR A 202 8.32 -45.86 22.50
CA THR A 202 7.10 -46.12 21.68
C THR A 202 6.97 -45.16 20.50
N TYR A 203 8.09 -44.75 19.90
CA TYR A 203 8.09 -44.00 18.63
C TYR A 203 8.86 -44.79 17.56
N ASN A 204 8.30 -45.93 17.13
CA ASN A 204 8.72 -46.64 15.91
C ASN A 204 8.20 -45.92 14.65
N LYS A 205 8.46 -44.62 14.54
CA LYS A 205 8.25 -43.87 13.30
C LYS A 205 9.57 -43.17 12.99
N PRO A 206 10.13 -43.30 11.77
CA PRO A 206 11.42 -42.72 11.45
C PRO A 206 11.38 -41.22 11.75
N MET A 207 12.20 -40.79 12.70
CA MET A 207 12.38 -39.38 13.00
C MET A 207 12.83 -38.70 11.70
N ILE A 208 12.06 -37.71 11.22
CA ILE A 208 12.35 -37.06 9.95
C ILE A 208 13.74 -36.45 10.03
N THR A 209 14.65 -36.93 9.18
CA THR A 209 16.02 -36.44 9.08
C THR A 209 16.05 -34.93 8.86
N ARG A 210 17.02 -34.25 9.46
CA ARG A 210 17.22 -32.80 9.29
C ARG A 210 17.27 -32.40 7.82
N GLN A 211 18.00 -33.15 6.99
CA GLN A 211 18.10 -32.93 5.55
C GLN A 211 16.74 -33.03 4.84
N ARG A 212 15.89 -34.01 5.21
CA ARG A 212 14.57 -34.16 4.60
C ARG A 212 13.67 -32.97 4.90
N LYS A 213 13.78 -32.39 6.11
CA LYS A 213 13.07 -31.15 6.46
C LYS A 213 13.58 -29.95 5.67
N LEU A 214 14.90 -29.80 5.54
CA LEU A 214 15.50 -28.71 4.76
C LEU A 214 15.08 -28.76 3.30
N ASN A 215 15.16 -29.94 2.68
CA ASN A 215 14.69 -30.16 1.32
C ASN A 215 13.18 -29.84 1.22
N PHE A 216 12.38 -30.27 2.20
CA PHE A 216 10.95 -29.93 2.24
C PHE A 216 10.71 -28.42 2.26
N PHE A 217 11.36 -27.66 3.16
CA PHE A 217 11.18 -26.21 3.24
C PHE A 217 11.71 -25.49 2.00
N SER A 218 12.89 -25.87 1.51
CA SER A 218 13.48 -25.33 0.27
C SER A 218 12.55 -25.54 -0.93
N ASP A 219 12.07 -26.77 -1.12
CA ASP A 219 11.20 -27.12 -2.25
C ASP A 219 9.83 -26.44 -2.12
N THR A 220 9.28 -26.38 -0.91
CA THR A 220 7.98 -25.74 -0.65
C THR A 220 8.06 -24.23 -0.91
N ARG A 221 9.13 -23.58 -0.41
CA ARG A 221 9.42 -22.17 -0.67
C ARG A 221 9.56 -21.88 -2.16
N GLN A 222 10.32 -22.71 -2.89
CA GLN A 222 10.47 -22.57 -4.34
C GLN A 222 9.13 -22.73 -5.07
N SER A 223 8.28 -23.67 -4.65
CA SER A 223 6.97 -23.89 -5.27
C SER A 223 5.95 -22.79 -4.96
N PHE A 224 6.03 -22.18 -3.76
CA PHE A 224 5.13 -21.10 -3.35
C PHE A 224 5.49 -19.77 -4.03
N GLY A 225 6.78 -19.58 -4.33
CA GLY A 225 7.35 -18.37 -4.91
C GLY A 225 7.45 -17.21 -3.92
N SER A 226 8.00 -16.09 -4.38
CA SER A 226 8.31 -14.93 -3.52
C SER A 226 7.48 -13.69 -3.86
N THR A 227 7.40 -12.78 -2.89
CA THR A 227 6.78 -11.47 -2.99
C THR A 227 7.83 -10.38 -3.17
N ALA A 228 7.63 -9.49 -4.12
CA ALA A 228 8.41 -8.28 -4.26
C ALA A 228 7.58 -7.03 -3.95
N LEU A 229 8.16 -6.10 -3.20
CA LEU A 229 7.66 -4.74 -3.04
C LEU A 229 8.19 -3.88 -4.19
N VAL A 230 7.30 -3.39 -5.04
CA VAL A 230 7.62 -2.49 -6.16
C VAL A 230 7.21 -1.07 -5.78
N LEU A 231 8.20 -0.23 -5.51
CA LEU A 231 8.03 1.21 -5.33
C LEU A 231 8.07 1.86 -6.71
N HIS A 232 6.89 1.95 -7.33
CA HIS A 232 6.76 2.56 -8.62
C HIS A 232 6.75 4.09 -8.46
N GLY A 233 7.86 4.72 -8.84
CA GLY A 233 8.04 6.14 -8.63
C GLY A 233 7.23 7.03 -9.56
N GLY A 234 6.69 8.09 -8.97
CA GLY A 234 6.18 9.30 -9.61
C GLY A 234 6.59 10.48 -8.74
N SER A 235 7.30 11.44 -9.34
CA SER A 235 8.00 12.58 -8.71
C SER A 235 7.35 13.09 -7.41
N LEU A 236 6.29 13.89 -7.53
CA LEU A 236 5.74 14.76 -6.49
C LEU A 236 5.37 14.06 -5.16
N PHE A 237 4.97 12.80 -5.22
CA PHE A 237 4.44 12.05 -4.07
C PHE A 237 5.34 10.89 -3.66
N GLY A 238 6.58 10.82 -4.16
CA GLY A 238 7.49 9.70 -3.89
C GLY A 238 7.80 9.52 -2.40
N LEU A 239 7.72 10.57 -1.58
CA LEU A 239 7.89 10.49 -0.12
C LEU A 239 6.78 9.67 0.57
N CYS A 240 5.61 9.49 -0.04
CA CYS A 240 4.57 8.59 0.46
C CYS A 240 5.06 7.13 0.56
N HIS A 241 6.06 6.74 -0.25
CA HIS A 241 6.65 5.39 -0.17
C HIS A 241 7.28 5.11 1.19
N ILE A 242 7.85 6.14 1.86
CA ILE A 242 8.43 5.99 3.20
C ILE A 242 7.36 5.57 4.20
N GLY A 243 6.21 6.26 4.21
CA GLY A 243 5.09 5.90 5.09
C GLY A 243 4.51 4.52 4.83
N MET A 244 4.46 4.11 3.55
CA MET A 244 4.03 2.77 3.20
C MET A 244 4.96 1.70 3.75
N ILE A 245 6.28 1.87 3.56
CA ILE A 245 7.28 0.94 4.07
C ILE A 245 7.27 0.91 5.58
N LYS A 246 7.19 2.08 6.24
CA LYS A 246 7.08 2.18 7.70
C LYS A 246 5.91 1.38 8.24
N THR A 247 4.75 1.48 7.59
CA THR A 247 3.56 0.69 7.98
C THR A 247 3.76 -0.81 7.74
N LEU A 248 4.29 -1.21 6.58
CA LEU A 248 4.58 -2.62 6.30
C LEU A 248 5.61 -3.21 7.27
N PHE A 249 6.66 -2.46 7.58
CA PHE A 249 7.70 -2.85 8.52
C PHE A 249 7.14 -3.03 9.94
N ASN A 250 6.36 -2.06 10.44
CA ASN A 250 5.74 -2.13 11.77
C ASN A 250 4.77 -3.31 11.92
N GLN A 251 4.17 -3.77 10.82
CA GLN A 251 3.27 -4.92 10.81
C GLN A 251 3.99 -6.26 10.53
N GLY A 252 5.32 -6.26 10.38
CA GLY A 252 6.08 -7.46 9.99
C GLY A 252 5.72 -7.97 8.60
N LEU A 253 5.25 -7.09 7.71
CA LEU A 253 4.79 -7.40 6.37
C LEU A 253 5.69 -6.88 5.25
N LEU A 254 6.90 -6.40 5.57
CA LEU A 254 7.85 -5.89 4.58
C LEU A 254 8.55 -7.06 3.85
N PRO A 255 8.37 -7.22 2.53
CA PRO A 255 9.07 -8.27 1.78
C PRO A 255 10.56 -8.02 1.71
N ARG A 256 11.35 -9.10 1.64
CA ARG A 256 12.80 -9.05 1.50
C ARG A 256 13.27 -8.50 0.14
N ILE A 257 12.48 -8.70 -0.91
CA ILE A 257 12.77 -8.24 -2.27
C ILE A 257 12.11 -6.89 -2.48
N ILE A 258 12.92 -5.84 -2.67
CA ILE A 258 12.45 -4.47 -2.88
C ILE A 258 12.99 -3.98 -4.22
N CYS A 259 12.08 -3.50 -5.07
CA CYS A 259 12.38 -2.90 -6.35
C CYS A 259 11.89 -1.45 -6.35
N GLY A 260 12.74 -0.49 -6.65
CA GLY A 260 12.36 0.92 -6.67
C GLY A 260 12.73 1.59 -7.98
N SER A 261 11.82 2.36 -8.57
CA SER A 261 12.07 3.16 -9.77
C SER A 261 12.04 4.65 -9.48
N THR A 262 12.95 5.45 -10.06
CA THR A 262 13.05 6.91 -9.85
C THR A 262 13.15 7.27 -8.35
N VAL A 263 12.21 8.06 -7.79
CA VAL A 263 12.15 8.39 -6.35
C VAL A 263 11.92 7.14 -5.48
N GLY A 264 11.24 6.12 -6.01
CA GLY A 264 11.12 4.82 -5.35
C GLY A 264 12.48 4.12 -5.20
N ALA A 265 13.43 4.34 -6.12
CA ALA A 265 14.78 3.80 -6.02
C ALA A 265 15.56 4.42 -4.86
N LEU A 266 15.41 5.73 -4.65
CA LEU A 266 15.96 6.45 -3.50
C LEU A 266 15.45 5.86 -2.18
N VAL A 267 14.13 5.71 -2.04
CA VAL A 267 13.52 5.12 -0.83
C VAL A 267 13.92 3.66 -0.64
N ALA A 268 13.92 2.85 -1.71
CA ALA A 268 14.37 1.46 -1.65
C ALA A 268 15.84 1.34 -1.20
N SER A 269 16.70 2.23 -1.71
CA SER A 269 18.13 2.27 -1.38
C SER A 269 18.35 2.57 0.10
N LEU A 270 17.61 3.53 0.66
CA LEU A 270 17.66 3.87 2.08
C LEU A 270 17.31 2.64 2.94
N VAL A 271 16.21 1.97 2.64
CA VAL A 271 15.69 0.84 3.42
C VAL A 271 16.58 -0.40 3.29
N CYS A 272 17.10 -0.68 2.09
CA CYS A 272 17.99 -1.83 1.88
C CYS A 272 19.41 -1.63 2.43
N SER A 273 19.73 -0.43 2.91
CA SER A 273 21.04 -0.09 3.46
C SER A 273 21.07 -0.01 4.99
N CYS A 274 19.89 0.05 5.62
CA CYS A 274 19.75 0.10 7.08
C CYS A 274 19.42 -1.30 7.62
N VAL A 275 20.02 -1.65 8.76
CA VAL A 275 19.73 -2.91 9.47
C VAL A 275 18.34 -2.82 10.11
N ASP A 276 17.65 -3.95 10.31
CA ASP A 276 16.27 -3.99 10.81
C ASP A 276 16.04 -3.11 12.06
N GLU A 277 16.98 -3.10 13.00
CA GLU A 277 16.92 -2.30 14.23
C GLU A 277 16.95 -0.78 13.96
N GLU A 278 17.74 -0.34 12.97
CA GLU A 278 17.94 1.07 12.61
C GLU A 278 16.85 1.61 11.68
N VAL A 279 16.09 0.72 11.04
CA VAL A 279 15.12 1.09 9.98
C VAL A 279 14.01 1.97 10.54
N TYR A 280 13.45 1.61 11.69
CA TYR A 280 12.36 2.38 12.28
C TYR A 280 12.81 3.81 12.62
N GLU A 281 13.93 3.94 13.34
CA GLU A 281 14.48 5.25 13.72
C GLU A 281 14.86 6.08 12.49
N THR A 282 15.49 5.45 11.49
CA THR A 282 15.82 6.12 10.24
C THR A 282 14.58 6.65 9.53
N LEU A 283 13.51 5.84 9.43
CA LEU A 283 12.28 6.23 8.73
C LEU A 283 11.48 7.31 9.48
N ASP A 284 11.55 7.33 10.81
CA ASP A 284 10.88 8.35 11.64
C ASP A 284 11.64 9.68 11.65
N ASN A 285 12.97 9.62 11.66
CA ASN A 285 13.83 10.80 11.73
C ASN A 285 14.13 11.44 10.37
N VAL A 286 13.69 10.86 9.25
CA VAL A 286 13.95 11.37 7.89
C VAL A 286 13.66 12.87 7.78
N SER A 287 12.50 13.33 8.28
CA SER A 287 12.10 14.74 8.18
C SER A 287 12.97 15.67 9.04
N SER A 288 13.60 15.14 10.09
CA SER A 288 14.47 15.88 11.00
C SER A 288 15.93 15.89 10.55
N GLU A 289 16.39 14.84 9.88
CA GLU A 289 17.78 14.70 9.40
C GLU A 289 18.03 15.34 8.04
N MET A 290 16.97 15.64 7.29
CA MET A 290 17.04 16.37 6.01
C MET A 290 17.65 17.76 6.21
N SER A 291 18.95 17.87 5.92
CA SER A 291 19.67 19.14 5.95
C SER A 291 19.30 20.03 4.77
N PRO A 292 19.40 21.37 4.89
CA PRO A 292 19.22 22.27 3.76
C PRO A 292 20.14 21.92 2.59
N LEU A 293 19.67 22.16 1.37
CA LEU A 293 20.41 21.85 0.15
C LEU A 293 21.77 22.57 0.14
N ARG A 294 22.87 21.83 -0.09
CA ARG A 294 24.20 22.43 -0.21
C ARG A 294 24.29 23.31 -1.45
N GLN A 295 24.98 24.44 -1.33
CA GLN A 295 25.17 25.35 -2.45
C GLN A 295 25.95 24.68 -3.58
N GLY A 296 25.38 24.65 -4.79
CA GLY A 296 26.00 24.01 -5.96
C GLY A 296 25.80 22.49 -6.06
N TYR A 297 24.95 21.89 -5.22
CA TYR A 297 24.62 20.47 -5.31
C TYR A 297 23.92 20.11 -6.63
N THR A 298 23.17 21.05 -7.20
CA THR A 298 22.55 20.92 -8.53
C THR A 298 23.16 21.91 -9.51
N ASP A 299 23.39 21.47 -10.75
CA ASP A 299 23.89 22.32 -11.85
C ASP A 299 22.87 23.34 -12.37
N ILE A 300 21.65 23.30 -11.83
CA ILE A 300 20.52 24.14 -12.22
C ILE A 300 20.36 25.22 -11.14
N LYS A 301 20.57 26.48 -11.51
CA LYS A 301 20.31 27.64 -10.66
C LYS A 301 18.83 28.04 -10.83
N TYR A 302 18.04 27.96 -9.77
CA TYR A 302 16.65 28.39 -9.78
C TYR A 302 16.53 29.81 -9.23
N HIS A 303 15.79 30.69 -9.93
CA HIS A 303 15.46 32.02 -9.44
C HIS A 303 14.13 32.05 -8.67
N SER A 304 13.27 31.02 -8.80
CA SER A 304 12.08 30.82 -7.96
C SER A 304 11.72 29.32 -7.77
N VAL A 305 11.01 28.97 -6.69
CA VAL A 305 10.55 27.60 -6.40
C VAL A 305 9.58 27.10 -7.48
N ALA A 306 8.69 27.97 -7.97
CA ALA A 306 7.75 27.64 -9.03
C ALA A 306 8.47 27.39 -10.37
N GLU A 307 9.44 28.22 -10.75
CA GLU A 307 10.26 28.01 -11.94
C GLU A 307 11.15 26.78 -11.81
N GLY A 308 11.60 26.44 -10.60
CA GLY A 308 12.26 25.17 -10.31
C GLY A 308 11.35 23.97 -10.54
N VAL A 309 10.18 23.92 -9.93
CA VAL A 309 9.25 22.79 -10.10
C VAL A 309 8.72 22.68 -11.53
N ILE A 310 8.55 23.80 -12.24
CA ILE A 310 8.08 23.83 -13.64
C ILE A 310 9.22 23.51 -14.63
N SER A 311 10.47 23.93 -14.36
CA SER A 311 11.61 23.68 -15.27
C SER A 311 12.38 22.39 -14.99
N SER A 312 12.48 21.93 -13.74
CA SER A 312 13.18 20.69 -13.37
C SER A 312 12.26 19.51 -13.06
N MET A 313 10.95 19.71 -13.14
CA MET A 313 9.94 18.64 -12.95
C MET A 313 10.05 17.90 -11.60
N CYS A 314 10.80 18.44 -10.63
CA CYS A 314 11.09 17.82 -9.33
C CYS A 314 10.91 18.83 -8.18
N PRO A 315 10.10 18.52 -7.16
CA PRO A 315 10.01 19.30 -5.93
C PRO A 315 11.33 19.44 -5.18
N PRO A 316 11.55 20.57 -4.48
CA PRO A 316 12.76 20.79 -3.68
C PRO A 316 12.95 19.73 -2.60
N GLU A 317 11.86 19.15 -2.07
CA GLU A 317 11.91 18.11 -1.04
C GLU A 317 12.61 16.83 -1.54
N ILE A 318 12.46 16.50 -2.83
CA ILE A 318 13.10 15.32 -3.43
C ILE A 318 14.59 15.56 -3.65
N LEU A 319 14.98 16.79 -3.99
CA LEU A 319 16.39 17.16 -4.14
C LEU A 319 17.12 17.06 -2.81
N ILE A 320 16.51 17.58 -1.74
CA ILE A 320 17.03 17.46 -0.38
C ILE A 320 17.12 16.00 0.03
N PHE A 321 16.10 15.20 -0.31
CA PHE A 321 16.09 13.77 -0.01
C PHE A 321 17.19 13.00 -0.75
N GLU A 322 17.43 13.32 -2.03
CA GLU A 322 18.50 12.70 -2.83
C GLU A 322 19.88 13.02 -2.25
N GLN A 323 20.11 14.27 -1.84
CA GLN A 323 21.34 14.66 -1.14
C GLN A 323 21.50 13.90 0.18
N TYR A 324 20.46 13.86 1.00
CA TYR A 324 20.46 13.13 2.28
C TYR A 324 20.82 11.65 2.08
N ILE A 325 20.22 11.00 1.08
CA ILE A 325 20.49 9.60 0.76
C ILE A 325 21.94 9.41 0.30
N ARG A 326 22.45 10.30 -0.54
CA ARG A 326 23.84 10.23 -1.01
C ARG A 326 24.83 10.35 0.15
N GLU A 327 24.58 11.27 1.09
CA GLU A 327 25.40 11.44 2.29
C GLU A 327 25.32 10.21 3.20
N LYS A 328 24.14 9.63 3.38
CA LYS A 328 23.91 8.46 4.25
C LYS A 328 24.45 7.14 3.67
N LEU A 329 24.33 6.92 2.37
CA LEU A 329 24.80 5.71 1.69
C LEU A 329 26.32 5.69 1.52
N GLY A 330 26.97 6.85 1.40
CA GLY A 330 28.37 6.94 1.00
C GLY A 330 28.60 6.22 -0.34
N ASN A 331 29.66 5.42 -0.44
CA ASN A 331 29.99 4.66 -1.66
C ASN A 331 29.63 3.17 -1.54
N MET A 332 28.50 2.87 -0.91
CA MET A 332 28.04 1.50 -0.73
C MET A 332 27.58 0.87 -2.06
N THR A 333 28.03 -0.36 -2.29
CA THR A 333 27.66 -1.17 -3.46
C THR A 333 26.44 -2.06 -3.21
N PHE A 334 25.86 -2.62 -4.27
CA PHE A 334 24.73 -3.56 -4.14
C PHE A 334 25.09 -4.82 -3.33
N GLU A 335 26.30 -5.34 -3.50
CA GLU A 335 26.77 -6.49 -2.74
C GLU A 335 26.96 -6.15 -1.26
N GLU A 336 27.61 -5.04 -0.95
CA GLU A 336 27.80 -4.57 0.44
C GLU A 336 26.45 -4.34 1.14
N ALA A 337 25.48 -3.74 0.45
CA ALA A 337 24.14 -3.53 0.98
C ALA A 337 23.43 -4.87 1.29
N TYR A 338 23.54 -5.85 0.37
CA TYR A 338 22.95 -7.18 0.57
C TYR A 338 23.60 -7.95 1.71
N GLN A 339 24.93 -7.90 1.83
CA GLN A 339 25.66 -8.56 2.92
C GLN A 339 25.31 -7.95 4.28
N ARG A 340 25.10 -6.63 4.34
CA ARG A 340 24.77 -5.92 5.57
C ARG A 340 23.34 -6.18 6.07
N THR A 341 22.34 -6.13 5.18
CA THR A 341 20.93 -6.17 5.59
C THR A 341 20.23 -7.48 5.24
N GLY A 342 20.80 -8.27 4.33
CA GLY A 342 20.15 -9.42 3.72
C GLY A 342 19.03 -9.06 2.74
N ARG A 343 18.59 -7.79 2.63
CA ARG A 343 17.49 -7.38 1.73
C ARG A 343 17.98 -7.27 0.30
N ILE A 344 17.13 -7.65 -0.64
CA ILE A 344 17.46 -7.68 -2.06
C ILE A 344 16.98 -6.38 -2.70
N LEU A 345 17.92 -5.47 -2.95
CA LEU A 345 17.68 -4.21 -3.66
C LEU A 345 17.73 -4.41 -5.17
N ASN A 346 16.71 -3.92 -5.86
CA ASN A 346 16.63 -3.89 -7.32
C ASN A 346 16.31 -2.47 -7.81
N ILE A 347 17.11 -1.98 -8.76
CA ILE A 347 16.91 -0.67 -9.39
C ILE A 347 16.85 -0.85 -10.90
N PRO A 348 15.72 -0.51 -11.55
CA PRO A 348 15.62 -0.51 -13.00
C PRO A 348 16.29 0.75 -13.57
N VAL A 349 17.08 0.55 -14.62
CA VAL A 349 17.79 1.60 -15.35
C VAL A 349 17.57 1.40 -16.85
N THR A 350 17.27 2.49 -17.55
CA THR A 350 16.97 2.44 -18.98
C THR A 350 17.88 3.41 -19.73
N PRO A 351 18.93 2.93 -20.40
CA PRO A 351 19.75 3.80 -21.23
C PRO A 351 18.96 4.24 -22.48
N LYS A 352 19.11 5.51 -22.88
CA LYS A 352 18.56 6.04 -24.12
C LYS A 352 19.31 5.44 -25.30
N THR A 353 18.55 4.81 -26.19
CA THR A 353 19.09 4.33 -27.46
C THR A 353 18.91 5.44 -28.50
N LYS A 354 20.01 5.97 -29.02
CA LYS A 354 19.96 6.94 -30.15
C LYS A 354 19.48 6.19 -31.41
N PRO A 355 18.64 6.79 -32.26
CA PRO A 355 18.17 6.14 -33.49
C PRO A 355 19.34 5.66 -34.36
N GLY A 356 19.36 4.37 -34.70
CA GLY A 356 20.44 3.76 -35.50
C GLY A 356 21.66 3.26 -34.71
N GLN A 357 21.67 3.36 -33.38
CA GLN A 357 22.69 2.74 -32.52
C GLN A 357 22.13 1.53 -31.78
N VAL A 358 23.00 0.54 -31.52
CA VAL A 358 22.66 -0.60 -30.66
C VAL A 358 22.56 -0.09 -29.22
N ALA A 359 21.56 -0.56 -28.46
CA ALA A 359 21.41 -0.22 -27.06
C ALA A 359 22.72 -0.56 -26.30
N PRO A 360 23.21 0.33 -25.42
CA PRO A 360 24.43 0.06 -24.68
C PRO A 360 24.23 -1.19 -23.79
N PRO A 361 25.30 -1.97 -23.53
CA PRO A 361 25.22 -3.26 -22.83
C PRO A 361 25.06 -3.07 -21.32
N VAL A 362 24.09 -2.26 -20.89
CA VAL A 362 23.73 -2.04 -19.49
C VAL A 362 22.52 -2.90 -19.16
N PRO A 363 22.58 -3.74 -18.11
CA PRO A 363 21.41 -4.50 -17.67
C PRO A 363 20.26 -3.57 -17.31
N THR A 364 19.04 -3.91 -17.73
CA THR A 364 17.83 -3.12 -17.42
C THR A 364 17.46 -3.13 -15.93
N LEU A 365 17.90 -4.17 -15.19
CA LEU A 365 17.69 -4.34 -13.76
C LEU A 365 19.03 -4.56 -13.04
N LEU A 366 19.41 -3.58 -12.21
CA LEU A 366 20.61 -3.61 -11.39
C LEU A 366 20.28 -4.18 -10.01
N ASN A 367 21.07 -5.16 -9.58
CA ASN A 367 20.96 -5.80 -8.27
C ASN A 367 22.30 -6.45 -7.88
N TYR A 368 22.34 -7.11 -6.72
CA TYR A 368 23.55 -7.78 -6.22
C TYR A 368 24.02 -8.97 -7.07
N LEU A 369 23.17 -9.56 -7.91
CA LEU A 369 23.52 -10.67 -8.81
C LEU A 369 24.00 -10.17 -10.19
N SER A 370 23.33 -9.17 -10.76
CA SER A 370 23.65 -8.63 -12.09
C SER A 370 24.79 -7.62 -12.05
N SER A 371 24.88 -6.83 -10.98
CA SER A 371 25.80 -5.71 -10.85
C SER A 371 26.27 -5.49 -9.39
N PRO A 372 27.00 -6.46 -8.79
CA PRO A 372 27.39 -6.42 -7.37
C PRO A 372 28.20 -5.18 -6.99
N ASN A 373 29.16 -4.80 -7.84
CA ASN A 373 30.13 -3.73 -7.57
C ASN A 373 29.62 -2.32 -7.92
N VAL A 374 28.40 -2.19 -8.43
CA VAL A 374 27.82 -0.88 -8.77
C VAL A 374 27.41 -0.14 -7.50
N VAL A 375 27.71 1.16 -7.46
CA VAL A 375 27.37 2.02 -6.34
C VAL A 375 25.89 2.39 -6.36
N VAL A 376 25.20 2.18 -5.24
CA VAL A 376 23.73 2.26 -5.15
C VAL A 376 23.19 3.65 -5.47
N TRP A 377 23.79 4.72 -4.94
CA TRP A 377 23.31 6.08 -5.21
C TRP A 377 23.46 6.46 -6.69
N SER A 378 24.52 6.01 -7.36
CA SER A 378 24.71 6.27 -8.80
C SER A 378 23.64 5.58 -9.63
N ALA A 379 23.28 4.33 -9.28
CA ALA A 379 22.18 3.61 -9.91
C ALA A 379 20.82 4.29 -9.67
N ALA A 380 20.58 4.82 -8.45
CA ALA A 380 19.36 5.56 -8.15
C ALA A 380 19.24 6.85 -8.98
N GLN A 381 20.34 7.60 -9.15
CA GLN A 381 20.38 8.77 -10.05
C GLN A 381 20.13 8.39 -11.51
N CYS A 382 20.74 7.30 -12.01
CA CYS A 382 20.48 6.79 -13.36
C CYS A 382 19.01 6.40 -13.55
N SER A 383 18.36 5.86 -12.52
CA SER A 383 16.94 5.51 -12.55
C SER A 383 16.02 6.74 -12.61
N ILE A 384 16.41 7.86 -11.98
CA ILE A 384 15.71 9.15 -12.09
C ILE A 384 15.82 9.70 -13.51
N GLY A 385 16.98 9.56 -14.15
CA GLY A 385 17.23 9.92 -15.54
C GLY A 385 18.06 11.19 -15.71
N THR A 386 18.70 11.30 -16.87
CA THR A 386 19.59 12.42 -17.22
C THR A 386 18.77 13.67 -17.54
N GLY A 387 19.15 14.82 -16.96
CA GLY A 387 18.52 16.12 -17.23
C GLY A 387 17.30 16.45 -16.37
N ILE A 388 16.93 15.59 -15.41
CA ILE A 388 15.87 15.91 -14.43
C ILE A 388 16.45 16.69 -13.24
N ILE A 389 17.32 16.03 -12.47
CA ILE A 389 17.99 16.64 -11.30
C ILE A 389 19.38 17.13 -11.70
N HIS A 390 20.19 16.21 -12.24
CA HIS A 390 21.56 16.44 -12.64
C HIS A 390 21.67 16.47 -14.16
N LYS A 391 22.47 17.38 -14.71
CA LYS A 391 22.63 17.53 -16.18
C LYS A 391 23.26 16.29 -16.81
N LYS A 392 24.26 15.71 -16.13
CA LYS A 392 24.92 14.46 -16.53
C LYS A 392 24.86 13.48 -15.38
N VAL A 393 24.55 12.22 -15.69
CA VAL A 393 24.49 11.13 -14.72
C VAL A 393 25.23 9.93 -15.29
N GLU A 394 26.10 9.33 -14.50
CA GLU A 394 26.92 8.20 -14.90
C GLU A 394 26.80 7.08 -13.87
N LEU A 395 26.79 5.84 -14.35
CA LEU A 395 26.78 4.66 -13.48
C LEU A 395 28.20 4.39 -13.00
N LEU A 396 28.38 4.26 -11.69
CA LEU A 396 29.70 4.10 -11.08
C LEU A 396 29.89 2.70 -10.50
N VAL A 397 31.08 2.15 -10.72
CA VAL A 397 31.53 0.87 -10.18
C VAL A 397 32.66 1.12 -9.20
N LYS A 398 32.61 0.43 -8.07
CA LYS A 398 33.70 0.39 -7.11
C LYS A 398 34.68 -0.70 -7.54
N GLY A 399 35.92 -0.31 -7.84
CA GLY A 399 36.99 -1.25 -8.12
C GLY A 399 37.46 -1.98 -6.86
N LEU A 400 38.27 -3.02 -7.03
CA LEU A 400 38.93 -3.74 -5.91
C LEU A 400 39.86 -2.83 -5.10
N ASP A 401 40.35 -1.76 -5.72
CA ASP A 401 41.15 -0.69 -5.11
C ASP A 401 40.31 0.31 -4.31
N GLY A 402 38.98 0.14 -4.28
CA GLY A 402 38.04 1.05 -3.62
C GLY A 402 37.79 2.36 -4.38
N GLN A 403 38.39 2.52 -5.56
CA GLN A 403 38.21 3.71 -6.39
C GLN A 403 36.96 3.60 -7.25
N LEU A 404 36.30 4.73 -7.49
CA LEU A 404 35.11 4.81 -8.33
C LEU A 404 35.53 4.99 -9.79
N ARG A 405 34.99 4.14 -10.66
CA ARG A 405 35.19 4.19 -12.11
C ARG A 405 33.85 4.11 -12.83
N PRO A 406 33.70 4.73 -14.01
CA PRO A 406 32.51 4.54 -14.82
C PRO A 406 32.26 3.06 -15.14
N TYR A 407 30.99 2.63 -15.15
CA TYR A 407 30.60 1.27 -15.53
C TYR A 407 30.96 0.94 -16.97
N LEU A 408 30.89 1.94 -17.86
CA LEU A 408 31.31 1.88 -19.24
C LEU A 408 32.13 3.13 -19.54
N ASP A 409 33.25 2.99 -20.27
CA ASP A 409 34.12 4.10 -20.69
C ASP A 409 33.48 5.01 -21.77
N ALA A 410 32.21 4.77 -22.11
CA ALA A 410 31.45 5.57 -23.05
C ALA A 410 30.85 6.80 -22.35
N ASN A 411 31.49 7.95 -22.54
CA ASN A 411 31.13 9.24 -21.93
C ASN A 411 29.73 9.81 -22.26
N ASP A 412 28.92 9.11 -23.06
CA ASP A 412 27.76 9.67 -23.78
C ASP A 412 26.48 8.82 -23.65
N ILE A 413 26.34 8.07 -22.55
CA ILE A 413 25.10 7.35 -22.24
C ILE A 413 24.17 8.29 -21.48
N GLU A 414 23.05 8.64 -22.10
CA GLU A 414 21.94 9.29 -21.41
C GLU A 414 20.98 8.22 -20.88
N TYR A 415 20.33 8.50 -19.75
CA TYR A 415 19.34 7.61 -19.15
C TYR A 415 17.95 8.23 -19.22
N THR A 416 16.97 7.41 -19.63
CA THR A 416 15.55 7.76 -19.53
C THR A 416 15.06 7.43 -18.13
N PRO A 417 14.20 8.26 -17.53
CA PRO A 417 13.53 7.93 -16.28
C PRO A 417 12.86 6.56 -16.36
N ALA A 418 13.11 5.70 -15.38
CA ALA A 418 12.64 4.31 -15.41
C ALA A 418 11.11 4.16 -15.47
N ASN A 419 10.36 5.21 -15.08
CA ASN A 419 8.91 5.25 -15.14
C ASN A 419 8.34 5.61 -16.53
N GLN A 420 9.17 6.12 -17.44
CA GLN A 420 8.82 6.50 -18.82
C GLN A 420 9.42 5.54 -19.85
N ALA A 421 10.20 4.56 -19.38
CA ALA A 421 10.80 3.55 -20.23
C ALA A 421 9.72 2.73 -20.94
N VAL A 422 9.65 2.89 -22.26
CA VAL A 422 8.89 1.99 -23.14
C VAL A 422 9.86 0.90 -23.59
N TYR A 423 9.65 -0.31 -23.09
CA TYR A 423 10.42 -1.47 -23.49
C TYR A 423 9.85 -2.02 -24.79
N ALA A 424 10.72 -2.37 -25.75
CA ALA A 424 10.29 -2.88 -27.06
C ALA A 424 9.69 -4.29 -26.96
N ASP A 425 10.15 -5.08 -25.98
CA ASP A 425 9.65 -6.42 -25.66
C ASP A 425 9.28 -6.50 -24.16
N ASP A 426 8.18 -7.18 -23.84
CA ASP A 426 7.77 -7.46 -22.45
C ASP A 426 8.82 -8.30 -21.69
N ARG A 427 9.64 -9.06 -22.43
CA ARG A 427 10.78 -9.81 -21.88
C ARG A 427 11.91 -8.91 -21.38
N GLU A 428 12.06 -7.72 -21.95
CA GLU A 428 13.06 -6.74 -21.53
C GLU A 428 12.60 -5.91 -20.32
N SER A 429 11.33 -6.06 -19.93
CA SER A 429 10.79 -5.33 -18.80
C SER A 429 11.54 -5.72 -17.50
N PRO A 430 11.86 -4.74 -16.64
CA PRO A 430 12.59 -4.98 -15.41
C PRO A 430 11.82 -5.91 -14.47
N TYR A 431 10.50 -5.95 -14.58
CA TYR A 431 9.63 -6.79 -13.77
C TYR A 431 9.66 -8.26 -14.20
N THR A 432 9.66 -8.55 -15.50
CA THR A 432 9.88 -9.92 -15.99
C THR A 432 11.25 -10.41 -15.51
N ARG A 433 12.29 -9.57 -15.62
CA ARG A 433 13.63 -9.93 -15.13
C ARG A 433 13.68 -10.15 -13.62
N LEU A 434 12.93 -9.36 -12.85
CA LEU A 434 12.79 -9.52 -11.40
C LEU A 434 12.11 -10.86 -11.05
N SER A 435 11.05 -11.24 -11.76
CA SER A 435 10.41 -12.55 -11.66
C SER A 435 11.37 -13.69 -11.95
N GLU A 436 12.16 -13.58 -13.02
CA GLU A 436 13.13 -14.61 -13.43
C GLU A 436 14.25 -14.81 -12.41
N LEU A 437 14.85 -13.71 -11.92
CA LEU A 437 16.02 -13.79 -11.05
C LEU A 437 15.68 -14.26 -9.63
N PHE A 438 14.50 -13.90 -9.11
CA PHE A 438 14.14 -14.16 -7.72
C PHE A 438 12.86 -14.99 -7.54
N ASN A 439 12.34 -15.62 -8.60
CA ASN A 439 11.11 -16.43 -8.56
C ASN A 439 9.92 -15.65 -7.96
N VAL A 440 9.79 -14.37 -8.33
CA VAL A 440 8.72 -13.49 -7.84
C VAL A 440 7.44 -13.79 -8.61
N ASN A 441 6.38 -14.12 -7.88
CA ASN A 441 5.05 -14.38 -8.45
C ASN A 441 3.93 -13.49 -7.87
N ASN A 442 4.25 -12.71 -6.83
CA ASN A 442 3.34 -11.79 -6.17
C ASN A 442 3.99 -10.41 -6.02
N TYR A 443 3.23 -9.38 -6.33
CA TYR A 443 3.71 -8.00 -6.35
C TYR A 443 2.90 -7.12 -5.40
N ILE A 444 3.57 -6.43 -4.50
CA ILE A 444 2.99 -5.30 -3.76
C ILE A 444 3.44 -4.05 -4.49
N VAL A 445 2.56 -3.42 -5.25
CA VAL A 445 2.90 -2.26 -6.07
C VAL A 445 2.45 -1.01 -5.34
N SER A 446 3.40 -0.23 -4.88
CA SER A 446 3.15 1.06 -4.26
C SER A 446 3.30 2.13 -5.33
N VAL A 447 2.19 2.77 -5.70
CA VAL A 447 2.14 3.75 -6.80
C VAL A 447 1.94 5.13 -6.20
N ALA A 448 2.97 5.99 -6.24
CA ALA A 448 2.93 7.36 -5.75
C ALA A 448 2.23 8.33 -6.74
N ARG A 449 1.01 7.99 -7.14
CA ARG A 449 0.24 8.74 -8.13
C ARG A 449 -1.19 8.93 -7.63
N PRO A 450 -1.45 9.96 -6.82
CA PRO A 450 -2.75 10.15 -6.16
C PRO A 450 -3.87 10.45 -7.15
N TYR A 451 -3.54 10.89 -8.37
CA TYR A 451 -4.54 10.90 -9.42
C TYR A 451 -5.07 9.50 -9.65
N PHE A 452 -4.31 8.40 -9.66
CA PHE A 452 -4.87 7.04 -9.85
C PHE A 452 -5.78 6.56 -8.70
N ALA A 453 -5.78 7.25 -7.56
CA ALA A 453 -6.53 6.86 -6.37
C ALA A 453 -8.03 6.58 -6.67
N PRO A 454 -8.81 7.42 -7.37
CA PRO A 454 -10.23 7.14 -7.62
C PRO A 454 -10.48 5.94 -8.54
N ILE A 455 -9.53 5.55 -9.40
CA ILE A 455 -9.65 4.37 -10.28
C ILE A 455 -9.31 3.10 -9.49
N LEU A 456 -8.13 3.05 -8.89
CA LEU A 456 -7.61 1.86 -8.22
C LEU A 456 -8.27 1.61 -6.86
N LEU A 457 -8.61 2.67 -6.12
CA LEU A 457 -9.32 2.53 -4.84
C LEU A 457 -10.77 2.07 -5.02
N SER A 458 -11.33 2.12 -6.24
CA SER A 458 -12.63 1.47 -6.49
C SER A 458 -12.58 -0.05 -6.28
N ASP A 459 -11.38 -0.63 -6.39
CA ASP A 459 -11.11 -2.05 -6.18
C ASP A 459 -10.68 -2.39 -4.76
N PHE A 460 -10.49 -1.40 -3.86
CA PHE A 460 -10.06 -1.60 -2.47
C PHE A 460 -10.91 -0.89 -1.40
N LYS A 461 -11.91 -0.06 -1.80
CA LYS A 461 -12.76 0.67 -0.86
C LYS A 461 -14.23 0.29 -0.90
N TYR A 462 -14.75 0.10 0.31
CA TYR A 462 -16.13 0.19 0.79
C TYR A 462 -16.99 1.32 0.18
N ARG A 463 -16.35 2.38 -0.33
CA ARG A 463 -17.02 3.58 -0.88
C ARG A 463 -17.61 3.37 -2.28
N ALA A 464 -17.19 2.35 -3.03
CA ALA A 464 -17.37 2.34 -4.49
C ALA A 464 -18.63 1.63 -5.03
N ALA A 465 -19.44 0.95 -4.21
CA ALA A 465 -20.43 0.04 -4.79
C ALA A 465 -21.76 0.67 -5.27
N LYS A 466 -22.15 1.90 -4.87
CA LYS A 466 -23.57 2.30 -5.02
C LYS A 466 -23.88 3.64 -5.71
N SER A 467 -22.94 4.54 -5.97
CA SER A 467 -23.30 5.85 -6.54
C SER A 467 -23.01 5.95 -8.04
N PHE A 468 -24.03 6.28 -8.84
CA PHE A 468 -23.93 6.52 -10.29
C PHE A 468 -22.80 7.51 -10.64
N LYS A 469 -22.59 8.53 -9.81
CA LYS A 469 -21.50 9.52 -9.96
C LYS A 469 -20.11 8.88 -10.03
N THR A 470 -19.86 7.88 -9.19
CA THR A 470 -18.56 7.18 -9.15
C THR A 470 -18.33 6.32 -10.39
N ARG A 471 -19.38 5.68 -10.92
CA ARG A 471 -19.30 4.90 -12.17
C ARG A 471 -19.09 5.81 -13.38
N PHE A 472 -19.81 6.92 -13.45
CA PHE A 472 -19.64 7.90 -14.52
C PHE A 472 -18.23 8.50 -14.52
N LEU A 473 -17.74 8.92 -13.35
CA LEU A 473 -16.37 9.44 -13.21
C LEU A 473 -15.30 8.40 -13.57
N LYS A 474 -15.54 7.11 -13.28
CA LYS A 474 -14.66 6.03 -13.71
C LYS A 474 -14.65 5.89 -15.24
N LEU A 475 -15.81 5.93 -15.89
CA LEU A 475 -15.93 5.81 -17.34
C LEU A 475 -15.27 6.97 -18.08
N THR A 476 -15.60 8.23 -17.73
CA THR A 476 -15.01 9.41 -18.38
C THR A 476 -13.50 9.42 -18.30
N ARG A 477 -12.98 8.91 -17.18
CA ARG A 477 -11.56 8.88 -16.93
C ARG A 477 -10.83 7.75 -17.67
N LEU A 478 -11.41 6.56 -17.76
CA LEU A 478 -10.88 5.48 -18.58
C LEU A 478 -10.79 5.91 -20.05
N GLU A 479 -11.81 6.63 -20.54
CA GLU A 479 -11.80 7.20 -21.89
C GLU A 479 -10.72 8.27 -22.07
N LEU A 480 -10.54 9.16 -21.08
CA LEU A 480 -9.48 10.18 -21.12
C LEU A 480 -8.09 9.54 -21.15
N GLN A 481 -7.84 8.53 -20.31
CA GLN A 481 -6.57 7.80 -20.28
C GLN A 481 -6.31 7.08 -21.61
N TYR A 482 -7.33 6.41 -22.15
CA TYR A 482 -7.24 5.76 -23.45
C TYR A 482 -6.88 6.75 -24.56
N ARG A 483 -7.53 7.92 -24.60
CA ARG A 483 -7.23 8.99 -25.57
C ARG A 483 -5.83 9.59 -25.37
N LEU A 484 -5.38 9.77 -24.14
CA LEU A 484 -4.03 10.27 -23.84
C LEU A 484 -2.97 9.26 -24.28
N ASN A 485 -3.19 7.96 -24.09
CA ASN A 485 -2.30 6.92 -24.58
C ASN A 485 -2.25 6.90 -26.12
N GLN A 486 -3.39 7.07 -26.81
CA GLN A 486 -3.41 7.20 -28.27
C GLN A 486 -2.64 8.44 -28.76
N LEU A 487 -2.86 9.61 -28.12
CA LEU A 487 -2.13 10.83 -28.45
C LEU A 487 -0.63 10.70 -28.19
N SER A 488 -0.25 9.96 -27.14
CA SER A 488 1.14 9.68 -26.82
C SER A 488 1.80 8.80 -27.87
N GLN A 489 1.09 7.78 -28.38
CA GLN A 489 1.58 6.95 -29.49
C GLN A 489 1.77 7.76 -30.77
N TRP A 490 0.98 8.82 -30.96
CA TRP A 490 1.14 9.76 -32.07
C TRP A 490 2.21 10.84 -31.82
N GLY A 491 2.87 10.84 -30.65
CA GLY A 491 3.89 11.83 -30.30
C GLY A 491 3.36 13.26 -30.11
N LEU A 492 2.04 13.44 -29.97
CA LEU A 492 1.39 14.76 -29.86
C LEU A 492 1.27 15.27 -28.42
N VAL A 493 1.64 14.44 -27.45
CA VAL A 493 1.54 14.77 -26.03
C VAL A 493 2.82 15.47 -25.57
N PRO A 494 2.74 16.70 -25.01
CA PRO A 494 3.89 17.35 -24.41
C PRO A 494 4.56 16.44 -23.37
N PRO A 495 5.90 16.46 -23.24
CA PRO A 495 6.63 15.58 -22.31
C PRO A 495 6.14 15.72 -20.86
N MET A 496 5.67 16.91 -20.48
CA MET A 496 5.03 17.15 -19.18
C MET A 496 3.76 16.30 -18.99
N ILE A 497 2.88 16.21 -19.97
CA ILE A 497 1.66 15.41 -19.87
C ILE A 497 2.00 13.91 -19.96
N GLN A 498 2.99 13.54 -20.76
CA GLN A 498 3.46 12.16 -20.89
C GLN A 498 3.97 11.63 -19.54
N GLN A 499 4.78 12.41 -18.83
CA GLN A 499 5.26 12.06 -17.48
C GLN A 499 4.12 11.86 -16.47
N TRP A 500 2.99 12.54 -16.65
CA TRP A 500 1.89 12.55 -15.69
C TRP A 500 0.81 11.53 -16.04
N PHE A 501 0.59 11.22 -17.31
CA PHE A 501 -0.58 10.45 -17.75
C PHE A 501 -0.25 9.20 -18.56
N VAL A 502 0.94 9.08 -19.14
CA VAL A 502 1.28 7.94 -19.98
C VAL A 502 1.89 6.85 -19.11
N ASP A 503 1.24 5.70 -19.15
CA ASP A 503 1.51 4.60 -18.25
C ASP A 503 2.86 3.95 -18.56
N GLY A 504 3.73 3.87 -17.55
CA GLY A 504 4.79 2.87 -17.52
C GLY A 504 4.16 1.50 -17.24
N ASN A 505 4.74 0.44 -17.81
CA ASN A 505 4.24 -0.92 -17.65
C ASN A 505 4.22 -1.31 -16.16
N ILE A 506 3.03 -1.44 -15.58
CA ILE A 506 2.85 -2.02 -14.23
C ILE A 506 3.07 -3.54 -14.36
N PRO A 507 3.77 -4.20 -13.43
CA PRO A 507 4.02 -5.63 -13.50
C PRO A 507 2.75 -6.45 -13.74
N ALA A 508 2.77 -7.33 -14.74
CA ALA A 508 1.71 -8.29 -14.98
C ALA A 508 1.80 -9.44 -13.95
N GLY A 509 0.70 -9.73 -13.24
CA GLY A 509 0.65 -10.82 -12.25
C GLY A 509 -0.34 -10.59 -11.10
N PHE A 510 -0.21 -11.37 -10.02
CA PHE A 510 -0.97 -11.15 -8.79
C PHE A 510 -0.44 -9.91 -8.08
N GLN A 511 -1.12 -8.79 -8.26
CA GLN A 511 -0.73 -7.52 -7.67
C GLN A 511 -1.68 -7.05 -6.57
N VAL A 512 -1.11 -6.39 -5.57
CA VAL A 512 -1.84 -5.54 -4.61
C VAL A 512 -1.31 -4.12 -4.84
N THR A 513 -2.16 -3.25 -5.38
CA THR A 513 -1.75 -1.88 -5.69
C THR A 513 -2.19 -0.94 -4.57
N VAL A 514 -1.23 -0.30 -3.93
CA VAL A 514 -1.46 0.72 -2.90
C VAL A 514 -1.25 2.09 -3.50
N VAL A 515 -2.23 2.98 -3.31
CA VAL A 515 -2.21 4.34 -3.87
C VAL A 515 -2.53 5.34 -2.76
N PRO A 516 -1.74 6.41 -2.58
CA PRO A 516 -1.98 7.42 -1.57
C PRO A 516 -3.32 8.12 -1.80
N GLU A 517 -4.03 8.36 -0.70
CA GLU A 517 -5.33 9.02 -0.70
C GLU A 517 -5.15 10.50 -0.37
N LEU A 518 -5.59 11.37 -1.28
CA LEU A 518 -5.67 12.80 -0.99
C LEU A 518 -7.08 13.14 -0.52
N PRO A 519 -7.27 13.59 0.75
CA PRO A 519 -8.56 14.08 1.23
C PRO A 519 -9.09 15.25 0.39
N SER A 520 -8.21 16.07 -0.18
CA SER A 520 -8.57 17.20 -1.04
C SER A 520 -7.54 17.38 -2.16
N LEU A 521 -7.72 16.65 -3.26
CA LEU A 521 -6.79 16.60 -4.40
C LEU A 521 -6.30 17.98 -4.86
N ILE A 522 -7.16 19.00 -4.92
CA ILE A 522 -6.78 20.36 -5.36
C ILE A 522 -5.93 21.09 -4.31
N ARG A 523 -6.36 21.09 -3.04
CA ARG A 523 -5.64 21.76 -1.95
C ARG A 523 -4.31 21.09 -1.66
N ASP A 524 -4.30 19.77 -1.68
CA ASP A 524 -3.12 18.98 -1.34
C ASP A 524 -2.10 18.98 -2.49
N ILE A 525 -2.53 19.13 -3.75
CA ILE A 525 -1.63 19.49 -4.86
C ILE A 525 -1.10 20.92 -4.70
N GLY A 526 -1.94 21.88 -4.31
CA GLY A 526 -1.50 23.25 -4.02
C GLY A 526 -0.39 23.33 -2.95
N LYS A 527 -0.52 22.54 -1.88
CA LYS A 527 0.51 22.40 -0.84
C LYS A 527 1.86 21.88 -1.32
N VAL A 528 1.90 21.14 -2.43
CA VAL A 528 3.17 20.73 -3.04
C VAL A 528 3.93 21.96 -3.55
N PHE A 529 3.21 22.98 -4.04
CA PHE A 529 3.76 24.18 -4.64
C PHE A 529 4.00 25.32 -3.63
N ASP A 530 3.41 25.28 -2.43
CA ASP A 530 3.70 26.26 -1.37
C ASP A 530 5.15 26.13 -0.88
N SER A 531 5.87 27.21 -0.61
CA SER A 531 7.29 27.15 -0.17
C SER A 531 7.48 26.97 1.35
N ASP A 532 6.40 26.83 2.10
CA ASP A 532 6.43 26.86 3.56
C ASP A 532 6.81 25.49 4.18
N ASN A 533 7.50 25.55 5.32
CA ASN A 533 7.97 24.44 6.18
C ASN A 533 8.08 23.05 5.52
N ILE A 534 9.21 22.80 4.84
CA ILE A 534 9.54 21.52 4.17
C ILE A 534 9.37 20.32 5.12
N LYS A 535 9.74 20.46 6.40
CA LYS A 535 9.66 19.38 7.38
C LYS A 535 8.22 18.91 7.60
N GLU A 536 7.30 19.84 7.83
CA GLU A 536 5.88 19.53 8.02
C GLU A 536 5.26 18.88 6.79
N LYS A 537 5.70 19.26 5.59
CA LYS A 537 5.25 18.61 4.36
C LYS A 537 5.74 17.17 4.25
N VAL A 538 7.00 16.91 4.55
CA VAL A 538 7.57 15.55 4.52
C VAL A 538 6.77 14.66 5.48
N ASP A 539 6.54 15.11 6.72
CA ASP A 539 5.73 14.39 7.71
C ASP A 539 4.29 14.15 7.22
N TYR A 540 3.70 15.13 6.55
CA TYR A 540 2.37 15.02 5.96
C TYR A 540 2.31 13.95 4.86
N TRP A 541 3.29 13.91 3.94
CA TRP A 541 3.36 12.90 2.88
C TRP A 541 3.60 11.50 3.41
N ILE A 542 4.48 11.36 4.41
CA ILE A 542 4.72 10.09 5.10
C ILE A 542 3.41 9.60 5.72
N LYS A 543 2.67 10.46 6.43
CA LYS A 543 1.40 10.09 7.05
C LYS A 543 0.31 9.69 6.05
N ILE A 544 0.24 10.35 4.89
CA ILE A 544 -0.65 9.92 3.80
C ILE A 544 -0.26 8.53 3.29
N GLY A 545 1.04 8.29 3.13
CA GLY A 545 1.59 6.98 2.78
C GLY A 545 1.14 5.90 3.75
N GLU A 546 1.32 6.12 5.06
CA GLU A 546 0.91 5.17 6.11
C GLU A 546 -0.58 4.81 6.01
N ARG A 547 -1.44 5.84 5.94
CA ARG A 547 -2.90 5.71 5.85
C ARG A 547 -3.37 4.89 4.65
N SER A 548 -2.66 4.99 3.53
CA SER A 548 -3.03 4.30 2.30
C SER A 548 -2.87 2.78 2.38
N VAL A 549 -1.98 2.28 3.25
CA VAL A 549 -1.74 0.84 3.41
C VAL A 549 -2.78 0.20 4.33
N TRP A 550 -3.27 0.92 5.35
CA TRP A 550 -4.16 0.37 6.39
C TRP A 550 -5.31 -0.52 5.89
N PRO A 551 -6.14 -0.09 4.91
CA PRO A 551 -7.25 -0.92 4.42
C PRO A 551 -6.79 -2.15 3.62
N VAL A 552 -5.54 -2.16 3.16
CA VAL A 552 -4.96 -3.19 2.29
C VAL A 552 -4.09 -4.18 3.08
N LEU A 553 -3.79 -3.90 4.36
CA LEU A 553 -2.94 -4.76 5.19
C LEU A 553 -3.46 -6.20 5.28
N ASN A 554 -4.77 -6.39 5.42
CA ASN A 554 -5.36 -7.72 5.55
C ASN A 554 -5.18 -8.60 4.30
N ILE A 555 -5.25 -8.01 3.10
CA ILE A 555 -4.99 -8.76 1.86
C ILE A 555 -3.49 -9.03 1.66
N ILE A 556 -2.63 -8.09 2.08
CA ILE A 556 -1.18 -8.28 2.05
C ILE A 556 -0.78 -9.42 3.01
N TRP A 557 -1.29 -9.39 4.24
CA TRP A 557 -1.10 -10.46 5.22
C TRP A 557 -1.56 -11.80 4.67
N ALA A 558 -2.79 -11.87 4.14
CA ALA A 558 -3.32 -13.14 3.62
C ALA A 558 -2.50 -13.72 2.45
N ARG A 559 -1.80 -12.87 1.69
CA ARG A 559 -0.93 -13.29 0.59
C ARG A 559 0.48 -13.65 1.05
N CYS A 560 1.03 -12.97 2.05
CA CYS A 560 2.45 -13.03 2.39
C CYS A 560 2.75 -13.85 3.66
N ALA A 561 1.79 -14.03 4.57
CA ALA A 561 2.04 -14.65 5.88
C ALA A 561 2.67 -16.05 5.79
N ILE A 562 2.19 -16.89 4.85
CA ILE A 562 2.74 -18.23 4.63
C ILE A 562 4.19 -18.17 4.10
N GLU A 563 4.47 -17.23 3.19
CA GLU A 563 5.81 -17.04 2.61
C GLU A 563 6.81 -16.61 3.67
N PHE A 564 6.47 -15.61 4.48
CA PHE A 564 7.38 -15.09 5.49
C PHE A 564 7.72 -16.14 6.53
N VAL A 565 6.73 -16.93 6.98
CA VAL A 565 7.00 -18.06 7.86
C VAL A 565 7.89 -19.11 7.18
N LEU A 566 7.67 -19.43 5.90
CA LEU A 566 8.54 -20.37 5.17
C LEU A 566 9.98 -19.85 5.07
N ASP A 567 10.16 -18.56 4.81
CA ASP A 567 11.47 -17.91 4.71
C ASP A 567 12.19 -17.89 6.07
N ASP A 568 11.50 -17.53 7.15
CA ASP A 568 12.05 -17.51 8.51
C ASP A 568 12.50 -18.91 8.94
N LEU A 569 11.66 -19.92 8.69
CA LEU A 569 11.97 -21.31 9.03
C LEU A 569 13.16 -21.85 8.22
N TYR A 570 13.28 -21.45 6.96
CA TYR A 570 14.42 -21.82 6.12
C TYR A 570 15.72 -21.14 6.58
N HIS A 571 15.65 -19.83 6.88
CA HIS A 571 16.83 -19.05 7.29
C HIS A 571 17.32 -19.41 8.69
N SER A 572 16.43 -19.64 9.65
CA SER A 572 16.80 -20.12 10.99
C SER A 572 17.64 -21.40 10.89
N ARG A 573 17.19 -22.36 10.08
CA ARG A 573 17.89 -23.65 9.96
C ARG A 573 19.21 -23.59 9.21
N ARG A 574 19.33 -22.68 8.25
CA ARG A 574 20.60 -22.48 7.53
C ARG A 574 21.67 -21.87 8.44
N LYS A 575 21.28 -21.00 9.39
CA LYS A 575 22.19 -20.49 10.42
C LYS A 575 22.66 -21.63 11.32
N ASP A 576 21.75 -22.46 11.80
CA ASP A 576 22.07 -23.65 12.63
C ASP A 576 22.96 -24.70 11.92
N GLU A 577 23.19 -24.62 10.60
CA GLU A 577 24.13 -25.49 9.86
C GLU A 577 25.53 -24.91 9.76
N LEU A 578 25.66 -23.58 9.86
CA LEU A 578 26.93 -22.87 9.78
C LEU A 578 27.59 -22.75 11.17
N ASP A 579 26.76 -22.78 12.23
CA ASP A 579 27.16 -22.92 13.63
C ASP A 579 27.29 -24.40 14.03
#